data_AF-A0A3M1NSV0-F1
#
_entry.id   AF-A0A3M1NSV0-F1
#
_cell.length_a   1.000
_cell.length_b   1.000
_cell.length_c   1.000
_cell.angle_alpha   90.00
_cell.angle_beta   90.00
_cell.angle_gamma   90.00
#
_symmetry.space_group_name_H-M   'P 1'
#
loop_
_entity.id
_entity.type
_entity.pdbx_description
1 polymer ?
#
loop_
_entity_poly.entity_id
_entity_poly.type
_entity_poly.pdbx_seq_one_letter_code
_entity_poly.pdbx_strand_id
1 'polypeptide(L)'
;MKRNYILIVILLLTSLSMLVFYSCAGDGSTLDPLGNPLGPPKISVTPGALNVEADSGQVTSFDLKIKNVGGFPLRISSIKSQQDWLTVGQMTFPVVLESADSVLVPVTIGKPDLPTNTYTGAIEIASNDAENPKLQLPVTLKVSKEVLLFAPTLSNIQSFIFTPVCTECHSGAGAPRGLQLTEGNSYGLLVNVRADEKPEFFRVEPFNPDDSYLIKKVEGTPDISGGRMPLNRPPLTADQIKVIRRWIANGAPDN
;
A
#
# COMPACT_ATOMS: atom_id res chain seq x y z
N MET A 1 -44.50 -51.07 16.08
CA MET A 1 -43.62 -50.20 16.92
C MET A 1 -42.21 -50.78 16.90
N LYS A 2 -41.31 -50.28 16.04
CA LYS A 2 -39.89 -50.69 16.06
C LYS A 2 -39.15 -49.74 17.01
N ARG A 3 -38.57 -50.29 18.08
CA ARG A 3 -37.70 -49.57 19.02
C ARG A 3 -36.34 -49.35 18.35
N ASN A 4 -35.91 -48.10 18.22
CA ASN A 4 -34.56 -47.75 17.81
C ASN A 4 -33.67 -47.74 19.05
N TYR A 5 -32.58 -48.51 19.02
CA TYR A 5 -31.58 -48.51 20.07
C TYR A 5 -30.48 -47.49 19.72
N ILE A 6 -30.17 -46.60 20.66
CA ILE A 6 -29.01 -45.71 20.58
C ILE A 6 -27.84 -46.48 21.22
N LEU A 7 -26.81 -46.78 20.43
CA LEU A 7 -25.57 -47.37 20.91
C LEU A 7 -24.65 -46.24 21.39
N ILE A 8 -24.56 -46.03 22.71
CA ILE A 8 -23.62 -45.07 23.31
C ILE A 8 -22.35 -45.84 23.70
N VAL A 9 -21.28 -45.65 22.93
CA VAL A 9 -19.94 -46.14 23.28
C VAL A 9 -19.22 -45.00 24.03
N ILE A 10 -19.07 -45.13 25.35
CA ILE A 10 -18.30 -44.20 26.17
C ILE A 10 -16.86 -44.71 26.24
N LEU A 11 -15.96 -44.10 25.46
CA LEU A 11 -14.52 -44.32 25.60
C LEU A 11 -13.94 -43.21 26.50
N LEU A 12 -13.54 -43.57 27.73
CA LEU A 12 -12.80 -42.69 28.62
C LEU A 12 -11.34 -42.60 28.14
N LEU A 13 -10.95 -41.47 27.55
CA LEU A 13 -9.56 -41.15 27.23
C LEU A 13 -9.14 -39.87 27.97
N THR A 14 -8.17 -40.03 28.86
CA THR A 14 -7.53 -38.97 29.62
C THR A 14 -6.46 -38.29 28.77
N SER A 15 -6.86 -37.33 27.93
CA SER A 15 -6.02 -36.20 27.51
C SER A 15 -6.92 -35.20 26.78
N LEU A 16 -6.61 -33.90 26.88
CA LEU A 16 -7.40 -32.80 26.35
C LEU A 16 -7.40 -32.83 24.80
N SER A 17 -8.21 -33.73 24.24
CA SER A 17 -8.44 -33.89 22.81
C SER A 17 -9.84 -33.35 22.54
N MET A 18 -9.93 -32.28 21.75
CA MET A 18 -11.21 -31.74 21.29
C MET A 18 -11.94 -32.83 20.49
N LEU A 19 -13.02 -33.37 21.07
CA LEU A 19 -13.82 -34.43 20.48
C LEU A 19 -14.67 -33.81 19.36
N VAL A 20 -14.26 -34.00 18.10
CA VAL A 20 -15.08 -33.59 16.94
C VAL A 20 -16.10 -34.69 16.68
N PHE A 21 -17.36 -34.44 17.02
CA PHE A 21 -18.46 -35.30 16.62
C PHE A 21 -18.79 -35.05 15.15
N TYR A 22 -18.48 -36.00 14.26
CA TYR A 22 -19.09 -36.04 12.95
C TYR A 22 -20.44 -36.73 13.09
N SER A 23 -21.54 -35.98 13.07
CA SER A 23 -22.86 -36.57 12.81
C SER A 23 -23.05 -36.62 11.30
N CYS A 24 -23.31 -37.82 10.81
CA CYS A 24 -23.69 -38.08 9.44
C CYS A 24 -25.22 -38.09 9.40
N ALA A 25 -25.86 -37.32 8.52
CA ALA A 25 -27.25 -37.61 8.21
C ALA A 25 -27.32 -39.00 7.59
N GLY A 26 -28.45 -39.70 7.76
CA GLY A 26 -28.62 -41.07 7.25
C GLY A 26 -28.45 -41.23 5.72
N ASP A 27 -28.17 -40.14 5.00
CA ASP A 27 -27.86 -40.06 3.57
C ASP A 27 -26.36 -39.92 3.24
N GLY A 28 -25.47 -39.88 4.24
CA GLY A 28 -24.03 -39.73 4.01
C GLY A 28 -23.50 -38.30 4.11
N SER A 29 -24.36 -37.29 4.32
CA SER A 29 -23.92 -35.89 4.44
C SER A 29 -23.36 -35.59 5.84
N THR A 30 -22.24 -34.85 5.89
CA THR A 30 -21.69 -34.35 7.15
C THR A 30 -22.51 -33.17 7.63
N LEU A 31 -22.87 -33.14 8.91
CA LEU A 31 -23.72 -32.11 9.49
C LEU A 31 -22.93 -31.06 10.28
N ASP A 32 -23.47 -29.85 10.37
CA ASP A 32 -23.02 -28.81 11.31
C ASP A 32 -23.39 -29.18 12.77
N PRO A 33 -22.93 -28.43 13.79
CA PRO A 33 -23.28 -28.69 15.19
C PRO A 33 -24.78 -28.58 15.52
N LEU A 34 -25.59 -28.03 14.62
CA LEU A 34 -27.05 -27.91 14.72
C LEU A 34 -27.79 -29.03 13.95
N GLY A 35 -27.06 -29.92 13.27
CA GLY A 35 -27.62 -31.04 12.49
C GLY A 35 -28.02 -30.70 11.05
N ASN A 36 -27.62 -29.56 10.51
CA ASN A 36 -27.87 -29.18 9.12
C ASN A 36 -26.79 -29.75 8.19
N PRO A 37 -27.13 -30.23 6.97
CA PRO A 37 -26.12 -30.71 6.03
C PRO A 37 -25.17 -29.58 5.62
N LEU A 38 -23.87 -29.83 5.75
CA LEU A 38 -22.84 -28.92 5.27
C LEU A 38 -22.83 -28.93 3.73
N GLY A 39 -22.89 -27.73 3.15
CA GLY A 39 -22.80 -27.55 1.70
C GLY A 39 -21.37 -27.64 1.17
N PRO A 40 -21.18 -27.76 -0.16
CA PRO A 40 -19.87 -27.71 -0.80
C PRO A 40 -19.09 -26.43 -0.44
N PRO A 41 -17.76 -26.41 -0.62
CA PRO A 41 -16.98 -25.21 -0.36
C PRO A 41 -17.43 -24.10 -1.32
N LYS A 42 -17.53 -22.87 -0.81
CA LYS A 42 -17.95 -21.72 -1.61
C LYS A 42 -17.03 -20.53 -1.36
N ILE A 43 -16.34 -20.08 -2.40
CA ILE A 43 -15.44 -18.94 -2.32
C ILE A 43 -16.22 -17.63 -2.33
N SER A 44 -15.84 -16.71 -1.44
CA SER A 44 -16.28 -15.32 -1.48
C SER A 44 -15.07 -14.40 -1.36
N VAL A 45 -15.00 -13.39 -2.23
CA VAL A 45 -13.87 -12.47 -2.32
C VAL A 45 -14.38 -11.06 -2.12
N THR A 46 -13.75 -10.30 -1.21
CA THR A 46 -14.13 -8.92 -0.89
C THR A 46 -12.90 -8.03 -0.87
N PRO A 47 -12.90 -6.91 -1.64
CA PRO A 47 -13.94 -6.49 -2.58
C PRO A 47 -14.03 -7.43 -3.81
N GLY A 48 -15.19 -7.42 -4.50
CA GLY A 48 -15.44 -8.23 -5.70
C GLY A 48 -14.87 -7.65 -7.00
N ALA A 49 -14.25 -6.47 -6.92
CA ALA A 49 -13.45 -5.84 -7.98
C ALA A 49 -12.49 -4.84 -7.31
N LEU A 50 -11.36 -4.55 -7.96
CA LEU A 50 -10.44 -3.50 -7.53
C LEU A 50 -10.44 -2.38 -8.57
N ASN A 51 -10.82 -1.18 -8.16
CA ASN A 51 -10.76 0.03 -8.98
C ASN A 51 -9.87 1.04 -8.27
N VAL A 52 -8.71 1.32 -8.85
CA VAL A 52 -7.66 2.13 -8.24
C VAL A 52 -7.38 3.33 -9.13
N GLU A 53 -7.34 4.52 -8.53
CA GLU A 53 -6.77 5.71 -9.16
C GLU A 53 -5.43 6.01 -8.48
N ALA A 54 -4.38 6.23 -9.26
CA ALA A 54 -3.04 6.53 -8.76
C ALA A 54 -2.35 7.56 -9.66
N ASP A 55 -1.49 8.39 -9.06
CA ASP A 55 -0.60 9.26 -9.82
C ASP A 55 0.53 8.43 -10.46
N SER A 56 1.07 8.90 -11.58
CA SER A 56 2.26 8.28 -12.21
C SER A 56 3.40 8.16 -11.21
N GLY A 57 3.98 6.97 -11.12
CA GLY A 57 5.03 6.65 -10.14
C GLY A 57 4.54 6.07 -8.82
N GLN A 58 3.24 6.12 -8.53
CA GLN A 58 2.71 5.56 -7.30
C GLN A 58 2.43 4.07 -7.38
N VAL A 59 2.65 3.41 -6.24
CA VAL A 59 2.34 2.01 -6.00
C VAL A 59 1.48 1.94 -4.75
N THR A 60 0.38 1.21 -4.82
CA THR A 60 -0.60 1.09 -3.74
C THR A 60 -0.76 -0.38 -3.35
N SER A 61 -0.92 -0.65 -2.06
CA SER A 61 -1.17 -2.01 -1.55
C SER A 61 -2.55 -2.11 -0.89
N PHE A 62 -3.22 -3.24 -1.11
CA PHE A 62 -4.57 -3.53 -0.62
C PHE A 62 -4.62 -4.97 -0.11
N ASP A 63 -5.42 -5.21 0.93
CA ASP A 63 -5.71 -6.57 1.38
C ASP A 63 -7.02 -7.07 0.77
N LEU A 64 -6.90 -8.13 -0.02
CA LEU A 64 -8.04 -8.88 -0.53
C LEU A 64 -8.48 -9.91 0.50
N LYS A 65 -9.73 -9.85 0.97
CA LYS A 65 -10.28 -10.85 1.87
C LYS A 65 -10.89 -11.99 1.07
N ILE A 66 -10.37 -13.20 1.24
CA ILE A 66 -10.96 -14.44 0.72
C ILE A 66 -11.57 -15.20 1.88
N LYS A 67 -12.84 -15.56 1.77
CA LYS A 67 -13.61 -16.26 2.80
C LYS A 67 -14.24 -17.53 2.22
N ASN A 68 -14.22 -18.60 3.01
CA ASN A 68 -15.08 -19.75 2.75
C ASN A 68 -16.47 -19.49 3.35
N VAL A 69 -17.48 -19.35 2.49
CA VAL A 69 -18.89 -19.21 2.90
C VAL A 69 -19.67 -20.52 2.76
N GLY A 70 -18.99 -21.59 2.35
CA GLY A 70 -19.52 -22.96 2.28
C GLY A 70 -19.32 -23.75 3.56
N GLY A 71 -19.79 -25.01 3.55
CA GLY A 71 -19.71 -25.91 4.70
C GLY A 71 -18.45 -26.76 4.75
N PHE A 72 -17.92 -27.17 3.58
CA PHE A 72 -16.69 -27.96 3.48
C PHE A 72 -15.43 -27.09 3.36
N PRO A 73 -14.23 -27.63 3.67
CA PRO A 73 -12.98 -26.91 3.52
C PRO A 73 -12.75 -26.42 2.08
N LEU A 74 -12.52 -25.12 1.93
CA LEU A 74 -12.11 -24.49 0.68
C LEU A 74 -10.59 -24.60 0.55
N ARG A 75 -10.12 -25.22 -0.52
CA ARG A 75 -8.70 -25.35 -0.87
C ARG A 75 -8.37 -24.46 -2.05
N ILE A 76 -7.62 -23.39 -1.78
CA ILE A 76 -7.10 -22.48 -2.80
C ILE A 76 -5.75 -23.03 -3.26
N SER A 77 -5.64 -23.34 -4.54
CA SER A 77 -4.42 -23.94 -5.12
C SER A 77 -3.45 -22.90 -5.68
N SER A 78 -3.95 -21.74 -6.11
CA SER A 78 -3.11 -20.65 -6.60
C SER A 78 -3.87 -19.33 -6.63
N ILE A 79 -3.14 -18.23 -6.44
CA ILE A 79 -3.61 -16.86 -6.70
C ILE A 79 -2.53 -16.20 -7.56
N LYS A 80 -2.89 -15.72 -8.75
CA LYS A 80 -1.92 -15.18 -9.70
C LYS A 80 -2.48 -14.02 -10.51
N SER A 81 -1.59 -13.18 -10.99
CA SER A 81 -1.84 -12.15 -12.01
C SER A 81 -0.87 -12.36 -13.17
N GLN A 82 -1.27 -11.95 -14.38
CA GLN A 82 -0.43 -11.99 -15.58
C GLN A 82 0.20 -10.63 -15.89
N GLN A 83 -0.14 -9.60 -15.11
CA GLN A 83 0.18 -8.21 -15.36
C GLN A 83 1.39 -7.81 -14.52
N ASP A 84 2.35 -7.11 -15.14
CA ASP A 84 3.57 -6.66 -14.46
C ASP A 84 3.34 -5.52 -13.44
N TRP A 85 2.21 -4.82 -13.56
CA TRP A 85 1.77 -3.76 -12.64
C TRP A 85 0.82 -4.24 -11.54
N LEU A 86 0.53 -5.54 -11.47
CA LEU A 86 -0.39 -6.13 -10.48
C LEU A 86 0.28 -7.36 -9.87
N THR A 87 0.78 -7.22 -8.65
CA THR A 87 1.50 -8.28 -7.94
C THR A 87 0.67 -8.80 -6.78
N VAL A 88 0.57 -10.12 -6.67
CA VAL A 88 0.00 -10.80 -5.50
C VAL A 88 1.16 -11.09 -4.54
N GLY A 89 0.98 -10.77 -3.26
CA GLY A 89 1.98 -11.06 -2.24
C GLY A 89 2.26 -12.56 -2.09
N GLN A 90 3.40 -12.88 -1.49
CA GLN A 90 3.84 -14.27 -1.32
C GLN A 90 2.86 -15.03 -0.42
N MET A 91 2.40 -16.19 -0.90
CA MET A 91 1.48 -17.09 -0.21
C MET A 91 2.03 -18.52 -0.27
N THR A 92 1.79 -19.32 0.77
CA THR A 92 2.07 -20.76 0.73
C THR A 92 0.80 -21.49 0.28
N PHE A 93 0.92 -22.29 -0.78
CA PHE A 93 -0.21 -23.05 -1.32
C PHE A 93 -0.07 -24.56 -1.02
N PRO A 94 -1.20 -25.27 -0.80
CA PRO A 94 -2.57 -24.75 -0.77
C PRO A 94 -2.86 -23.88 0.47
N VAL A 95 -3.76 -22.91 0.32
CA VAL A 95 -4.43 -22.31 1.48
C VAL A 95 -5.70 -23.10 1.73
N VAL A 96 -5.87 -23.62 2.93
CA VAL A 96 -7.09 -24.34 3.35
C VAL A 96 -7.85 -23.46 4.33
N LEU A 97 -9.12 -23.20 4.04
CA LEU A 97 -10.02 -22.43 4.90
C LEU A 97 -11.17 -23.34 5.33
N GLU A 98 -11.32 -23.53 6.65
CA GLU A 98 -12.49 -24.21 7.20
C GLU A 98 -13.75 -23.35 6.97
N SER A 99 -14.92 -23.89 7.33
CA SER A 99 -16.17 -23.13 7.19
C SER A 99 -16.10 -21.81 7.97
N ALA A 100 -16.51 -20.72 7.33
CA ALA A 100 -16.48 -19.35 7.84
C ALA A 100 -15.07 -18.71 8.03
N ASP A 101 -13.98 -19.46 7.83
CA ASP A 101 -12.63 -18.91 7.88
C ASP A 101 -12.35 -17.94 6.73
N SER A 102 -11.37 -17.06 6.96
CA SER A 102 -10.90 -16.12 5.95
C SER A 102 -9.41 -15.88 6.03
N VAL A 103 -8.83 -15.52 4.89
CA VAL A 103 -7.44 -15.07 4.75
C VAL A 103 -7.40 -13.69 4.11
N LEU A 104 -6.42 -12.87 4.51
CA LEU A 104 -6.08 -11.62 3.84
C LEU A 104 -4.93 -11.89 2.89
N VAL A 105 -5.09 -11.48 1.63
CA VAL A 105 -4.09 -11.62 0.59
C VAL A 105 -3.63 -10.22 0.18
N PRO A 106 -2.37 -9.84 0.47
CA PRO A 106 -1.86 -8.54 0.07
C PRO A 106 -1.70 -8.51 -1.46
N VAL A 107 -2.16 -7.41 -2.06
CA VAL A 107 -2.08 -7.15 -3.49
C VAL A 107 -1.46 -5.77 -3.68
N THR A 108 -0.42 -5.70 -4.52
CA THR A 108 0.25 -4.46 -4.88
C THR A 108 -0.11 -4.09 -6.31
N ILE A 109 -0.54 -2.85 -6.51
CA ILE A 109 -1.03 -2.29 -7.78
C ILE A 109 -0.19 -1.06 -8.12
N GLY A 110 0.32 -1.00 -9.34
CA GLY A 110 1.16 0.07 -9.86
C GLY A 110 2.62 -0.34 -10.04
N LYS A 111 3.34 0.44 -10.85
CA LYS A 111 4.81 0.39 -10.97
C LYS A 111 5.34 1.81 -11.25
N PRO A 112 6.60 2.12 -10.89
CA PRO A 112 7.15 3.48 -10.99
C PRO A 112 7.04 4.13 -12.37
N ASP A 113 7.14 3.32 -13.43
CA ASP A 113 7.22 3.84 -14.80
C ASP A 113 5.96 3.55 -15.63
N LEU A 114 4.76 3.57 -15.03
CA LEU A 114 3.52 3.51 -15.82
C LEU A 114 3.23 4.86 -16.48
N PRO A 115 3.11 4.88 -17.83
CA PRO A 115 2.48 6.00 -18.51
C PRO A 115 1.06 6.27 -17.99
N THR A 116 0.62 7.51 -18.14
CA THR A 116 -0.77 7.90 -17.92
C THR A 116 -1.67 7.10 -18.87
N ASN A 117 -2.46 6.17 -18.32
CA ASN A 117 -3.44 5.37 -19.05
C ASN A 117 -4.39 4.67 -18.07
N THR A 118 -5.44 4.05 -18.62
CA THR A 118 -6.24 3.06 -17.91
C THR A 118 -5.74 1.66 -18.24
N TYR A 119 -5.33 0.92 -17.21
CA TYR A 119 -4.89 -0.46 -17.26
C TYR A 119 -5.99 -1.38 -16.73
N THR A 120 -6.22 -2.49 -17.42
CA THR A 120 -7.19 -3.51 -17.00
C THR A 120 -6.49 -4.85 -16.88
N GLY A 121 -6.90 -5.62 -15.89
CA GLY A 121 -6.35 -6.93 -15.59
C GLY A 121 -7.29 -7.74 -14.71
N ALA A 122 -6.83 -8.92 -14.31
CA ALA A 122 -7.56 -9.76 -13.38
C ALA A 122 -6.59 -10.54 -12.50
N ILE A 123 -7.03 -10.81 -11.26
CA ILE A 123 -6.41 -11.81 -10.40
C ILE A 123 -7.20 -13.11 -10.58
N GLU A 124 -6.52 -14.18 -10.98
CA GLU A 124 -7.10 -15.52 -11.08
C GLU A 124 -6.88 -16.27 -9.76
N ILE A 125 -7.97 -16.69 -9.14
CA ILE A 125 -7.98 -17.52 -7.92
C ILE A 125 -8.50 -18.90 -8.29
N ALA A 126 -7.63 -19.91 -8.21
CA ALA A 126 -8.01 -21.30 -8.45
C ALA A 126 -8.33 -22.00 -7.13
N SER A 127 -9.50 -22.66 -7.06
CA SER A 127 -9.96 -23.35 -5.85
C SER A 127 -10.76 -24.61 -6.18
N ASN A 128 -11.11 -25.38 -5.15
CA ASN A 128 -12.02 -26.51 -5.25
C ASN A 128 -13.52 -26.14 -5.15
N ASP A 129 -13.87 -24.86 -5.22
CA ASP A 129 -15.27 -24.44 -5.42
C ASP A 129 -15.72 -24.91 -6.82
N ALA A 130 -16.74 -25.77 -6.88
CA ALA A 130 -17.22 -26.36 -8.12
C ALA A 130 -17.97 -25.34 -9.02
N GLU A 131 -18.60 -24.33 -8.42
CA GLU A 131 -19.28 -23.25 -9.16
C GLU A 131 -18.25 -22.25 -9.70
N ASN A 132 -17.18 -21.99 -8.93
CA ASN A 132 -16.14 -21.00 -9.25
C ASN A 132 -14.71 -21.58 -9.14
N PRO A 133 -14.36 -22.58 -9.97
CA PRO A 133 -13.05 -23.26 -9.85
C PRO A 133 -11.87 -22.35 -10.23
N LYS A 134 -12.14 -21.31 -11.02
CA LYS A 134 -11.20 -20.25 -11.41
C LYS A 134 -11.90 -18.89 -11.36
N LEU A 135 -12.01 -18.31 -10.17
CA LEU A 135 -12.62 -17.00 -10.00
C LEU A 135 -11.68 -15.93 -10.58
N GLN A 136 -12.22 -15.07 -11.44
CA GLN A 136 -11.52 -13.93 -12.02
C GLN A 136 -11.96 -12.65 -11.31
N LEU A 137 -11.07 -12.05 -10.51
CA LEU A 137 -11.32 -10.77 -9.87
C LEU A 137 -10.86 -9.63 -10.79
N PRO A 138 -11.76 -8.82 -11.36
CA PRO A 138 -11.37 -7.74 -12.26
C PRO A 138 -10.64 -6.63 -11.50
N VAL A 139 -9.59 -6.09 -12.14
CA VAL A 139 -8.79 -4.98 -11.62
C VAL A 139 -8.68 -3.90 -12.69
N THR A 140 -9.04 -2.68 -12.33
CA THR A 140 -8.84 -1.48 -13.13
C THR A 140 -7.93 -0.52 -12.39
N LEU A 141 -6.84 -0.09 -13.04
CA LEU A 141 -5.94 0.95 -12.56
C LEU A 141 -5.98 2.12 -13.52
N LYS A 142 -6.40 3.30 -13.05
CA LYS A 142 -6.29 4.55 -13.80
C LYS A 142 -5.09 5.33 -13.30
N VAL A 143 -4.07 5.40 -14.13
CA VAL A 143 -2.87 6.21 -13.89
C VAL A 143 -3.10 7.60 -14.45
N SER A 144 -3.08 8.60 -13.57
CA SER A 144 -3.18 10.01 -13.95
C SER A 144 -1.82 10.68 -13.85
N LYS A 145 -1.65 11.81 -14.57
CA LYS A 145 -0.49 12.67 -14.33
C LYS A 145 -0.58 13.22 -12.91
N GLU A 146 0.53 13.19 -12.18
CA GLU A 146 0.63 13.82 -10.86
C GLU A 146 0.18 15.28 -10.95
N VAL A 147 -0.80 15.63 -10.11
CA VAL A 147 -1.29 17.01 -9.99
C VAL A 147 -0.40 17.75 -9.01
N LEU A 148 0.28 18.77 -9.51
CA LEU A 148 1.12 19.67 -8.73
C LEU A 148 0.38 21.00 -8.54
N LEU A 149 0.55 21.65 -7.38
CA LEU A 149 -0.04 22.97 -7.12
C LEU A 149 0.38 24.00 -8.18
N PHE A 150 1.61 23.87 -8.69
CA PHE A 150 2.18 24.67 -9.76
C PHE A 150 3.31 23.89 -10.42
N ALA A 151 3.80 24.36 -11.57
CA ALA A 151 4.88 23.68 -12.28
C ALA A 151 6.16 23.62 -11.41
N PRO A 152 6.90 22.50 -11.40
CA PRO A 152 8.05 22.28 -10.54
C PRO A 152 9.31 22.92 -11.12
N THR A 153 9.27 24.26 -11.22
CA THR A 153 10.40 25.10 -11.63
C THR A 153 10.93 25.87 -10.45
N LEU A 154 12.21 26.26 -10.49
CA LEU A 154 12.79 27.09 -9.43
C LEU A 154 12.00 28.39 -9.29
N SER A 155 11.61 29.02 -10.40
CA SER A 155 10.87 30.28 -10.45
C SER A 155 9.54 30.21 -9.68
N ASN A 156 8.80 29.10 -9.83
CA ASN A 156 7.56 28.89 -9.08
C ASN A 156 7.83 28.57 -7.61
N ILE A 157 8.83 27.73 -7.30
CA ILE A 157 9.22 27.45 -5.91
C ILE A 157 9.66 28.75 -5.21
N GLN A 158 10.41 29.60 -5.89
CA GLN A 158 10.82 30.90 -5.39
C GLN A 158 9.60 31.77 -5.10
N SER A 159 8.70 31.93 -6.06
CA SER A 159 7.54 32.82 -5.95
C SER A 159 6.50 32.35 -4.91
N PHE A 160 6.24 31.04 -4.83
CA PHE A 160 5.14 30.49 -4.05
C PHE A 160 5.57 29.80 -2.74
N ILE A 161 6.87 29.53 -2.55
CA ILE A 161 7.38 28.88 -1.33
C ILE A 161 8.51 29.70 -0.71
N PHE A 162 9.65 29.87 -1.37
CA PHE A 162 10.83 30.46 -0.72
C PHE A 162 10.60 31.91 -0.32
N THR A 163 10.15 32.76 -1.25
CA THR A 163 9.86 34.17 -0.97
C THR A 163 8.82 34.32 0.15
N PRO A 164 7.60 33.76 0.05
CA PRO A 164 6.57 34.00 1.06
C PRO A 164 6.77 33.28 2.40
N VAL A 165 7.53 32.17 2.43
CA VAL A 165 7.64 31.33 3.64
C VAL A 165 9.05 31.32 4.24
N CYS A 166 10.08 31.23 3.40
CA CYS A 166 11.44 30.97 3.88
C CYS A 166 12.26 32.25 4.08
N THR A 167 12.06 33.27 3.24
CA THR A 167 12.90 34.48 3.28
C THR A 167 12.73 35.31 4.55
N GLU A 168 11.65 35.12 5.30
CA GLU A 168 11.48 35.81 6.59
C GLU A 168 12.60 35.50 7.58
N CYS A 169 13.19 34.29 7.51
CA CYS A 169 14.38 33.95 8.28
C CYS A 169 15.63 33.80 7.40
N HIS A 170 15.47 33.39 6.15
CA HIS A 170 16.58 33.13 5.23
C HIS A 170 16.79 34.29 4.25
N SER A 171 16.99 35.50 4.76
CA SER A 171 17.32 36.69 3.96
C SER A 171 18.39 37.56 4.61
N GLY A 172 19.16 38.25 3.76
CA GLY A 172 20.18 39.21 4.18
C GLY A 172 21.32 38.61 5.00
N ALA A 173 22.13 39.49 5.61
CA ALA A 173 23.32 39.10 6.37
C ALA A 173 23.01 38.29 7.66
N GLY A 174 21.79 38.39 8.17
CA GLY A 174 21.33 37.65 9.36
C GLY A 174 20.83 36.24 9.08
N ALA A 175 20.85 35.79 7.81
CA ALA A 175 20.34 34.48 7.45
C ALA A 175 21.09 33.36 8.20
N PRO A 176 20.39 32.40 8.82
CA PRO A 176 21.01 31.29 9.54
C PRO A 176 22.04 30.57 8.68
N ARG A 177 23.27 30.47 9.18
CA ARG A 177 24.41 29.83 8.48
C ARG A 177 24.68 30.41 7.08
N GLY A 178 24.32 31.68 6.87
CA GLY A 178 24.49 32.36 5.58
C GLY A 178 23.60 31.83 4.44
N LEU A 179 22.64 30.94 4.71
CA LEU A 179 21.72 30.43 3.69
C LEU A 179 20.64 31.47 3.38
N GLN A 180 20.84 32.20 2.28
CA GLN A 180 19.86 33.14 1.74
C GLN A 180 18.99 32.44 0.68
N LEU A 181 17.68 32.53 0.84
CA LEU A 181 16.68 31.95 -0.06
C LEU A 181 15.89 33.01 -0.83
N THR A 182 16.43 34.23 -0.87
CA THR A 182 15.93 35.31 -1.72
C THR A 182 16.18 35.00 -3.19
N GLU A 183 15.35 35.57 -4.06
CA GLU A 183 15.52 35.49 -5.51
C GLU A 183 16.94 35.93 -5.93
N GLY A 184 17.50 35.23 -6.92
CA GLY A 184 18.88 35.42 -7.38
C GLY A 184 19.98 34.80 -6.49
N ASN A 185 19.66 34.38 -5.26
CA ASN A 185 20.64 33.76 -4.35
C ASN A 185 20.34 32.27 -4.08
N SER A 186 19.06 31.90 -4.06
CA SER A 186 18.59 30.57 -3.64
C SER A 186 19.28 29.42 -4.38
N TYR A 187 19.34 29.47 -5.71
CA TYR A 187 19.90 28.38 -6.52
C TYR A 187 21.36 28.06 -6.16
N GLY A 188 22.24 29.06 -6.25
CA GLY A 188 23.68 28.89 -6.01
C GLY A 188 24.03 28.55 -4.56
N LEU A 189 23.11 28.78 -3.62
CA LEU A 189 23.27 28.41 -2.21
C LEU A 189 22.62 27.07 -1.84
N LEU A 190 21.85 26.46 -2.75
CA LEU A 190 21.15 25.19 -2.52
C LEU A 190 21.75 24.05 -3.34
N VAL A 191 21.84 24.22 -4.66
CA VAL A 191 22.08 23.12 -5.59
C VAL A 191 23.56 22.74 -5.61
N ASN A 192 23.87 21.46 -5.34
CA ASN A 192 25.25 20.96 -5.20
C ASN A 192 26.08 21.65 -4.11
N VAL A 193 25.45 22.29 -3.12
CA VAL A 193 26.11 22.89 -1.96
C VAL A 193 25.99 21.96 -0.75
N ARG A 194 27.09 21.67 -0.05
CA ARG A 194 27.05 20.83 1.15
C ARG A 194 26.20 21.46 2.25
N ALA A 195 25.47 20.64 3.00
CA ALA A 195 24.72 21.10 4.15
C ALA A 195 25.65 21.31 5.35
N ASP A 196 25.78 22.55 5.83
CA ASP A 196 26.65 22.91 6.96
C ASP A 196 26.33 22.12 8.24
N GLU A 197 25.06 21.75 8.41
CA GLU A 197 24.59 20.99 9.57
C GLU A 197 24.92 19.51 9.51
N LYS A 198 25.01 18.96 8.30
CA LYS A 198 25.15 17.54 7.97
C LYS A 198 25.95 17.41 6.67
N PRO A 199 27.29 17.59 6.71
CA PRO A 199 28.13 17.64 5.51
C PRO A 199 28.11 16.38 4.65
N GLU A 200 27.57 15.27 5.16
CA GLU A 200 27.30 14.06 4.38
C GLU A 200 26.27 14.28 3.26
N PHE A 201 25.37 15.26 3.39
CA PHE A 201 24.34 15.59 2.40
C PHE A 201 24.64 16.88 1.62
N PHE A 202 24.10 16.98 0.41
CA PHE A 202 23.90 18.28 -0.24
C PHE A 202 22.60 18.91 0.24
N ARG A 203 22.54 20.25 0.29
CA ARG A 203 21.30 21.00 0.57
C ARG A 203 20.24 20.61 -0.46
N VAL A 204 20.60 20.61 -1.73
CA VAL A 204 19.86 19.97 -2.82
C VAL A 204 20.83 19.12 -3.64
N GLU A 205 20.56 17.82 -3.70
CA GLU A 205 21.22 16.85 -4.56
C GLU A 205 20.34 16.60 -5.80
N PRO A 206 20.75 17.08 -6.99
CA PRO A 206 20.02 16.83 -8.23
C PRO A 206 19.68 15.35 -8.44
N PHE A 207 18.47 15.08 -8.92
CA PHE A 207 17.94 13.72 -9.16
C PHE A 207 17.70 12.87 -7.92
N ASN A 208 18.10 13.32 -6.72
CA ASN A 208 17.96 12.58 -5.47
C ASN A 208 17.20 13.40 -4.41
N PRO A 209 15.85 13.46 -4.47
CA PRO A 209 15.06 14.20 -3.49
C PRO A 209 15.13 13.60 -2.08
N ASP A 210 15.33 12.29 -1.93
CA ASP A 210 15.36 11.61 -0.63
C ASP A 210 16.63 11.90 0.18
N ASP A 211 17.77 12.08 -0.50
CA ASP A 211 19.05 12.46 0.14
C ASP A 211 19.30 13.98 0.15
N SER A 212 18.42 14.78 -0.46
CA SER A 212 18.49 16.24 -0.39
C SER A 212 18.13 16.77 1.00
N TYR A 213 19.07 17.43 1.67
CA TYR A 213 18.87 17.91 3.05
C TYR A 213 17.74 18.95 3.18
N LEU A 214 17.44 19.72 2.13
CA LEU A 214 16.28 20.61 2.09
C LEU A 214 14.98 19.84 2.34
N ILE A 215 14.79 18.68 1.70
CA ILE A 215 13.60 17.84 1.85
C ILE A 215 13.52 17.29 3.26
N LYS A 216 14.61 16.69 3.75
CA LYS A 216 14.72 16.22 5.15
C LYS A 216 14.34 17.30 6.16
N LYS A 217 14.82 18.54 5.95
CA LYS A 217 14.52 19.70 6.81
C LYS A 217 13.06 20.13 6.75
N VAL A 218 12.40 20.13 5.60
CA VAL A 218 10.99 20.54 5.51
C VAL A 218 10.01 19.44 5.92
N GLU A 219 10.39 18.18 5.78
CA GLU A 219 9.61 17.02 6.24
C GLU A 219 9.81 16.75 7.74
N GLY A 220 10.96 17.13 8.31
CA GLY A 220 11.25 16.92 9.73
C GLY A 220 11.71 15.50 10.05
N THR A 221 12.50 14.89 9.17
CA THR A 221 12.96 13.51 9.34
C THR A 221 13.91 13.36 10.54
N PRO A 222 14.06 12.16 11.14
CA PRO A 222 14.88 11.97 12.34
C PRO A 222 16.37 12.28 12.19
N ASP A 223 16.88 12.31 10.96
CA ASP A 223 18.28 12.52 10.60
C ASP A 223 18.69 14.01 10.45
N ILE A 224 17.79 14.96 10.74
CA ILE A 224 18.11 16.39 10.72
C ILE A 224 18.80 16.88 12.00
N SER A 225 19.59 17.94 11.86
CA SER A 225 20.03 18.75 13.01
C SER A 225 19.01 19.86 13.30
N GLY A 226 18.71 20.10 14.58
CA GLY A 226 17.74 21.11 15.00
C GLY A 226 16.28 20.71 14.71
N GLY A 227 15.42 21.69 14.42
CA GLY A 227 14.00 21.45 14.13
C GLY A 227 13.66 21.43 12.64
N ARG A 228 12.45 20.94 12.34
CA ARG A 228 11.79 20.99 11.02
C ARG A 228 11.56 22.43 10.58
N MET A 229 11.88 22.74 9.33
CA MET A 229 11.62 24.03 8.72
C MET A 229 10.24 24.04 8.05
N PRO A 230 9.48 25.15 8.07
CA PRO A 230 9.76 26.39 8.79
C PRO A 230 9.74 26.20 10.33
N LEU A 231 10.77 26.70 11.01
CA LEU A 231 10.95 26.47 12.46
C LEU A 231 9.90 27.24 13.26
N ASN A 232 9.25 26.56 14.22
CA ASN A 232 8.21 27.14 15.08
C ASN A 232 7.05 27.79 14.31
N ARG A 233 6.81 27.33 13.09
CA ARG A 233 5.79 27.84 12.17
C ARG A 233 5.01 26.68 11.55
N PRO A 234 3.87 26.96 10.90
CA PRO A 234 3.14 25.95 10.14
C PRO A 234 4.08 25.23 9.16
N PRO A 235 4.02 23.89 9.06
CA PRO A 235 4.77 23.15 8.05
C PRO A 235 4.32 23.56 6.64
N LEU A 236 5.20 23.34 5.66
CA LEU A 236 4.76 23.31 4.26
C LEU A 236 3.72 22.20 4.08
N THR A 237 2.77 22.41 3.16
CA THR A 237 1.80 21.35 2.82
C THR A 237 2.49 20.22 2.06
N ALA A 238 1.89 19.04 2.09
CA ALA A 238 2.39 17.89 1.33
C ALA A 238 2.54 18.23 -0.17
N ASP A 239 1.62 19.00 -0.75
CA ASP A 239 1.70 19.38 -2.16
C ASP A 239 2.79 20.42 -2.45
N GLN A 240 3.08 21.34 -1.52
CA GLN A 240 4.23 22.25 -1.66
C GLN A 240 5.55 21.46 -1.64
N ILE A 241 5.69 20.54 -0.69
CA ILE A 241 6.87 19.67 -0.60
C ILE A 241 6.98 18.81 -1.87
N LYS A 242 5.87 18.26 -2.35
CA LYS A 242 5.80 17.48 -3.60
C LYS A 242 6.34 18.27 -4.80
N VAL A 243 6.03 19.56 -4.92
CA VAL A 243 6.59 20.41 -5.98
C VAL A 243 8.12 20.53 -5.86
N ILE A 244 8.65 20.77 -4.65
CA ILE A 244 10.11 20.84 -4.44
C ILE A 244 10.76 19.50 -4.78
N ARG A 245 10.19 18.39 -4.29
CA ARG A 245 10.69 17.03 -4.58
C ARG A 245 10.71 16.77 -6.08
N ARG A 246 9.67 17.17 -6.82
CA ARG A 246 9.61 16.98 -8.27
C ARG A 246 10.64 17.84 -9.01
N TRP A 247 10.87 19.09 -8.58
CA TRP A 247 11.92 19.93 -9.15
C TRP A 247 13.31 19.29 -8.96
N ILE A 248 13.59 18.76 -7.76
CA ILE A 248 14.84 18.05 -7.48
C ILE A 248 14.96 16.77 -8.32
N ALA A 249 13.90 15.97 -8.40
CA ALA A 249 13.85 14.75 -9.22
C ALA A 249 14.10 15.03 -10.71
N ASN A 250 13.72 16.21 -11.20
CA ASN A 250 14.00 16.67 -12.56
C ASN A 250 15.43 17.23 -12.75
N GLY A 251 16.32 17.05 -11.76
CA GLY A 251 17.70 17.52 -11.80
C GLY A 251 17.91 18.91 -11.22
N ALA A 252 16.93 19.47 -10.51
CA ALA A 252 16.97 20.80 -9.93
C ALA A 252 17.47 21.89 -10.92
N PRO A 253 16.84 22.07 -12.10
CA PRO A 253 17.26 23.09 -13.06
C PRO A 253 17.01 24.52 -12.55
N ASP A 254 17.84 25.47 -12.98
CA ASP A 254 17.64 26.90 -12.76
C ASP A 254 16.65 27.46 -13.82
N ASN A 255 15.34 27.33 -13.55
CA ASN A 255 14.28 27.58 -14.54
C ASN A 255 12.97 28.15 -13.98
#